data_AF-A0A839YB79-F1
#
_entry.id   AF-A0A839YB79-F1
#
_cell.length_a   1.000
_cell.length_b   1.000
_cell.length_c   1.000
_cell.angle_alpha   90.00
_cell.angle_beta   90.00
_cell.angle_gamma   90.00
#
_symmetry.space_group_name_H-M   'P 1'
#
loop_
_entity.id
_entity.type
_entity.pdbx_description
1 polymer ?
#
loop_
_entity_poly.entity_id
_entity_poly.type
_entity_poly.pdbx_seq_one_letter_code
_entity_poly.pdbx_strand_id
1 'polypeptide(L)'
;MQRLVQVADEMDHIFERLTPLVSRKAVQSRDLCGVEGDRIAPPAGQVIGDGAAGYVVSHATNNSFRLTNRLLKAKLPVSWITAPVTLDGETLAPGALWIPASARAARMVGSAASELGITVHRVAAKPTAPTVRLRPVRIGLVDIYGGSMASGWTRWIFEQFEFPYKLVYPQELDRGGLRGKYDVLLFQTDVFGREGRRPRPQPEAKDIPAAYRTMLGRLGDEKTLPQVARFADQGGTVIAVGNATTIGPKLGLAVTNALSTPKNGKQVPLPSSKFYVPGSILSASFDPNHPLAYGMPATGDVFYYNNPSYRLAVGDASLRSVGWFTSDDPLRSGWAWGQKLLKGTSAIVDAKHGRGHVYLLAPEVTQRAQSYSTFKLLFNSVLYGPASTSAR
;
A
#
# COMPACT_ATOMS: atom_id res chain seq x y z
N MET A 1 11.60 -57.04 28.62
CA MET A 1 10.57 -56.32 29.39
C MET A 1 11.07 -55.65 30.68
N GLN A 2 12.30 -55.91 31.15
CA GLN A 2 12.87 -55.23 32.33
C GLN A 2 13.67 -53.94 32.01
N ARG A 3 14.04 -53.66 30.75
CA ARG A 3 14.68 -52.38 30.35
C ARG A 3 13.71 -51.24 30.01
N LEU A 4 12.40 -51.50 29.99
CA LEU A 4 11.36 -50.50 29.70
C LEU A 4 10.72 -49.91 30.97
N VAL A 5 10.84 -50.59 32.12
CA VAL A 5 10.36 -50.08 33.42
C VAL A 5 11.39 -49.10 34.02
N GLN A 6 12.68 -49.35 33.84
CA GLN A 6 13.74 -48.53 34.44
C GLN A 6 13.90 -47.13 33.80
N VAL A 7 13.45 -46.93 32.54
CA VAL A 7 13.47 -45.62 31.87
C VAL A 7 12.23 -44.79 32.23
N ALA A 8 11.13 -45.41 32.64
CA ALA A 8 9.94 -44.71 33.11
C ALA A 8 10.16 -44.08 34.49
N ASP A 9 10.82 -44.81 35.41
CA ASP A 9 11.13 -44.31 36.76
C ASP A 9 12.16 -43.16 36.76
N GLU A 10 13.10 -43.11 35.80
CA GLU A 10 14.04 -41.98 35.67
C GLU A 10 13.38 -40.71 35.08
N MET A 11 12.27 -40.84 34.32
CA MET A 11 11.56 -39.68 33.76
C MET A 11 10.59 -39.04 34.76
N ASP A 12 9.98 -39.80 35.66
CA ASP A 12 9.12 -39.27 36.71
C ASP A 12 9.92 -38.52 37.79
N HIS A 13 11.16 -38.94 38.08
CA HIS A 13 12.03 -38.25 39.03
C HIS A 13 12.60 -36.91 38.54
N ILE A 14 12.62 -36.68 37.22
CA ILE A 14 12.96 -35.39 36.62
C ILE A 14 11.74 -34.44 36.65
N PHE A 15 10.53 -34.98 36.48
CA PHE A 15 9.30 -34.20 36.53
C PHE A 15 8.99 -33.67 37.95
N GLU A 16 9.27 -34.44 39.01
CA GLU A 16 9.07 -34.00 40.40
C GLU A 16 10.12 -32.97 40.89
N ARG A 17 11.29 -32.87 40.26
CA ARG A 17 12.30 -31.86 40.61
C ARG A 17 12.12 -30.51 39.91
N LEU A 18 11.25 -30.43 38.91
CA LEU A 18 10.95 -29.18 38.18
C LEU A 18 9.63 -28.52 38.62
N THR A 19 8.80 -29.22 39.39
CA THR A 19 7.51 -28.72 39.89
C THR A 19 7.55 -27.63 40.99
N PRO A 20 8.64 -27.37 41.75
CA PRO A 20 8.64 -26.23 42.68
C PRO A 20 9.05 -24.89 42.04
N LEU A 21 9.44 -24.83 40.76
CA LEU A 21 9.74 -23.55 40.10
C LEU A 21 8.51 -22.83 39.53
N VAL A 22 7.31 -23.42 39.68
CA VAL A 22 6.05 -22.88 39.19
C VAL A 22 5.03 -22.80 40.32
N SER A 23 5.32 -22.04 41.38
CA SER A 23 4.32 -21.29 42.15
C SER A 23 4.97 -20.54 43.31
N ARG A 24 5.12 -19.21 43.16
CA ARG A 24 4.86 -18.17 44.19
C ARG A 24 5.40 -16.82 43.73
N LYS A 25 4.61 -16.16 42.89
CA LYS A 25 4.16 -14.78 43.07
C LYS A 25 3.21 -14.51 41.91
N ALA A 26 1.92 -14.57 42.20
CA ALA A 26 0.95 -13.87 41.39
C ALA A 26 1.34 -12.39 41.44
N VAL A 27 2.10 -11.94 40.45
CA VAL A 27 2.22 -10.52 40.15
C VAL A 27 0.82 -10.13 39.69
N GLN A 28 0.11 -9.42 40.56
CA GLN A 28 -1.16 -8.79 40.22
C GLN A 28 -0.98 -8.07 38.89
N SER A 29 -1.86 -8.40 37.94
CA SER A 29 -1.95 -7.88 36.59
C SER A 29 -2.36 -6.39 36.52
N ARG A 30 -1.95 -5.59 37.50
CA ARG A 30 -2.22 -4.14 37.56
C ARG A 30 -1.05 -3.27 37.08
N ASP A 31 0.17 -3.81 36.95
CA ASP A 31 1.36 -3.00 36.62
C ASP A 31 1.87 -3.15 35.18
N LEU A 32 1.18 -3.89 34.30
CA LEU A 32 1.51 -3.93 32.87
C LEU A 32 0.85 -2.80 32.05
N CYS A 33 0.09 -1.91 32.70
CA CYS A 33 -0.58 -0.76 32.07
C CYS A 33 0.24 0.54 32.15
N GLY A 34 1.57 0.44 32.33
CA GLY A 34 2.43 1.60 32.59
C GLY A 34 3.77 1.61 31.85
N VAL A 35 4.03 0.67 30.93
CA VAL A 35 5.19 0.81 30.05
C VAL A 35 4.76 1.64 28.85
N GLU A 36 4.81 2.97 28.99
CA GLU A 36 5.14 3.83 27.85
C GLU A 36 6.48 3.30 27.34
N GLY A 37 6.45 2.31 26.44
CA GLY A 37 7.66 1.88 25.76
C GLY A 37 8.23 3.13 25.13
N ASP A 38 9.46 3.51 25.53
CA ASP A 38 10.16 4.71 25.11
C ASP A 38 9.99 4.88 23.60
N ARG A 39 8.97 5.65 23.22
CA ARG A 39 8.77 6.02 21.83
C ARG A 39 9.87 7.02 21.59
N ILE A 40 10.97 6.56 20.99
CA ILE A 40 12.03 7.44 20.52
C ILE A 40 11.33 8.49 19.65
N ALA A 41 11.23 9.71 20.17
CA ALA A 41 10.67 10.81 19.43
C ALA A 41 11.51 10.98 18.16
N PRO A 42 10.90 11.13 16.97
CA PRO A 42 11.69 11.43 15.80
C PRO A 42 12.52 12.68 16.09
N PRO A 43 13.78 12.75 15.62
CA PRO A 43 14.55 13.99 15.70
C PRO A 43 13.70 15.13 15.14
N ALA A 44 13.62 16.23 15.89
CA ALA A 44 12.83 17.38 15.46
C ALA A 44 13.31 17.83 14.08
N GLY A 45 12.36 18.09 13.19
CA GLY A 45 12.64 18.70 11.90
C GLY A 45 12.97 20.17 12.08
N GLN A 46 13.21 20.86 10.97
CA GLN A 46 13.62 22.26 10.97
C GLN A 46 12.76 23.07 10.02
N VAL A 47 12.58 24.35 10.35
CA VAL A 47 12.04 25.34 9.42
C VAL A 47 13.20 26.23 8.98
N ILE A 48 13.53 26.17 7.69
CA ILE A 48 14.68 26.85 7.09
C ILE A 48 14.18 28.02 6.23
N GLY A 49 14.95 29.11 6.17
CA GLY A 49 14.64 30.28 5.37
C GLY A 49 13.68 31.28 6.04
N ASP A 50 13.58 32.46 5.44
CA ASP A 50 12.80 33.60 5.95
C ASP A 50 11.67 34.07 5.01
N GLY A 51 11.50 33.38 3.87
CA GLY A 51 10.53 33.72 2.84
C GLY A 51 9.06 33.74 3.30
N ALA A 52 8.27 34.63 2.70
CA ALA A 52 6.88 34.89 3.09
C ALA A 52 5.83 34.32 2.13
N ALA A 53 6.20 33.79 0.95
CA ALA A 53 5.24 33.32 -0.04
C ALA A 53 4.62 31.96 0.29
N GLY A 54 5.36 31.12 1.02
CA GLY A 54 4.87 29.80 1.43
C GLY A 54 5.97 28.84 1.81
N TYR A 55 5.65 27.56 1.74
CA TYR A 55 6.48 26.47 2.24
C TYR A 55 6.67 25.39 1.20
N VAL A 56 7.88 24.84 1.14
CA VAL A 56 8.21 23.65 0.37
C VAL A 56 8.70 22.55 1.32
N VAL A 57 8.17 21.33 1.14
CA VAL A 57 8.52 20.16 1.97
C VAL A 57 8.88 18.99 1.08
N SER A 58 9.99 18.31 1.36
CA SER A 58 10.41 17.13 0.61
C SER A 58 9.36 16.01 0.66
N HIS A 59 9.19 15.33 -0.47
CA HIS A 59 8.32 14.14 -0.59
C HIS A 59 9.05 12.83 -0.26
N ALA A 60 10.34 12.91 0.09
CA ALA A 60 11.17 11.74 0.36
C ALA A 60 10.73 10.97 1.61
N THR A 61 10.27 11.66 2.66
CA THR A 61 9.84 11.02 3.91
C THR A 61 8.35 10.72 3.87
N ASN A 62 7.92 9.57 4.40
CA ASN A 62 6.49 9.25 4.47
C ASN A 62 5.71 10.19 5.41
N ASN A 63 6.40 10.83 6.34
CA ASN A 63 5.79 11.77 7.28
C ASN A 63 5.21 13.02 6.58
N SER A 64 5.70 13.35 5.38
CA SER A 64 5.10 14.38 4.51
C SER A 64 3.63 14.09 4.16
N PHE A 65 3.21 12.83 4.08
CA PHE A 65 1.81 12.47 3.82
C PHE A 65 0.89 12.76 5.00
N ARG A 66 1.39 12.68 6.25
CA ARG A 66 0.62 13.12 7.43
C ARG A 66 0.36 14.62 7.36
N LEU A 67 1.38 15.42 7.06
CA LEU A 67 1.21 16.86 6.83
C LEU A 67 0.20 17.11 5.70
N THR A 68 0.33 16.40 4.57
CA THR A 68 -0.59 16.51 3.44
C THR A 68 -2.04 16.25 3.85
N ASN A 69 -2.30 15.15 4.55
CA ASN A 69 -3.65 14.79 5.00
C ASN A 69 -4.22 15.79 6.01
N ARG A 70 -3.40 16.29 6.94
CA ARG A 70 -3.78 17.35 7.88
C ARG A 70 -4.18 18.63 7.14
N LEU A 71 -3.37 19.07 6.17
CA LEU A 71 -3.64 20.25 5.35
C LEU A 71 -4.95 20.09 4.55
N LEU A 72 -5.14 18.94 3.89
CA LEU A 72 -6.36 18.64 3.13
C LEU A 72 -7.60 18.60 4.02
N LYS A 73 -7.51 17.98 5.21
CA LYS A 73 -8.59 17.96 6.21
C LYS A 73 -8.94 19.38 6.69
N ALA A 74 -7.93 20.24 6.82
CA ALA A 74 -8.08 21.66 7.13
C ALA A 74 -8.53 22.52 5.94
N LYS A 75 -8.75 21.92 4.76
CA LYS A 75 -9.11 22.59 3.50
C LYS A 75 -8.08 23.64 3.05
N LEU A 76 -6.82 23.48 3.45
CA LEU A 76 -5.73 24.33 3.00
C LEU A 76 -5.21 23.87 1.63
N PRO A 77 -4.79 24.81 0.76
CA PRO A 77 -4.19 24.46 -0.52
C PRO A 77 -2.84 23.75 -0.31
N VAL A 78 -2.67 22.61 -0.99
CA VAL A 78 -1.40 21.91 -1.09
C VAL A 78 -1.30 21.29 -2.49
N SER A 79 -0.12 21.35 -3.08
CA SER A 79 0.15 20.80 -4.41
C SER A 79 1.47 20.03 -4.40
N TRP A 80 1.66 19.08 -5.33
CA TRP A 80 2.97 18.51 -5.62
C TRP A 80 3.64 19.31 -6.72
N ILE A 81 4.92 19.65 -6.54
CA ILE A 81 5.78 20.21 -7.58
C ILE A 81 6.26 19.04 -8.44
N THR A 82 6.00 19.07 -9.75
CA THR A 82 6.23 17.90 -10.62
C THR A 82 7.63 17.83 -11.23
N ALA A 83 8.49 18.78 -10.89
CA ALA A 83 9.88 18.85 -11.32
C ALA A 83 10.78 19.03 -10.10
N PRO A 84 12.08 18.73 -10.20
CA PRO A 84 13.02 19.04 -9.13
C PRO A 84 13.03 20.55 -8.82
N VAL A 85 13.23 20.90 -7.55
CA VAL A 85 13.37 22.30 -7.12
C VAL A 85 14.59 22.46 -6.23
N THR A 86 15.40 23.48 -6.50
CA THR A 86 16.59 23.79 -5.70
C THR A 86 16.28 24.93 -4.75
N LEU A 87 16.48 24.69 -3.45
CA LEU A 87 16.24 25.63 -2.35
C LEU A 87 17.45 25.60 -1.42
N ASP A 88 18.01 26.76 -1.08
CA ASP A 88 19.11 26.88 -0.10
C ASP A 88 20.31 25.95 -0.39
N GLY A 89 20.60 25.68 -1.67
CA GLY A 89 21.68 24.77 -2.10
C GLY A 89 21.31 23.28 -2.09
N GLU A 90 20.13 22.90 -1.62
CA GLU A 90 19.58 21.54 -1.67
C GLU A 90 18.63 21.37 -2.86
N THR A 91 18.76 20.26 -3.59
CA THR A 91 17.79 19.92 -4.65
C THR A 91 16.81 18.87 -4.17
N LEU A 92 15.55 19.28 -4.06
CA LEU A 92 14.44 18.38 -3.75
C LEU A 92 13.95 17.69 -5.02
N ALA A 93 13.76 16.38 -4.93
CA ALA A 93 13.21 15.57 -6.02
C ALA A 93 11.75 15.95 -6.36
N PRO A 94 11.24 15.56 -7.54
CA PRO A 94 9.83 15.71 -7.89
C PRO A 94 8.90 15.14 -6.81
N GLY A 95 7.74 15.77 -6.68
CA GLY A 95 6.71 15.46 -5.69
C GLY A 95 6.74 16.36 -4.47
N ALA A 96 7.77 17.19 -4.29
CA ALA A 96 7.86 18.12 -3.15
C ALA A 96 6.56 18.91 -2.98
N LEU A 97 6.10 19.06 -1.74
CA LEU A 97 4.87 19.77 -1.43
C LEU A 97 5.08 21.26 -1.62
N TRP A 98 4.14 21.93 -2.26
CA TRP A 98 3.98 23.39 -2.25
C TRP A 98 2.77 23.77 -1.42
N ILE A 99 2.98 24.62 -0.41
CA ILE A 99 1.95 25.08 0.53
C ILE A 99 1.98 26.61 0.57
N PRO A 100 0.99 27.31 -0.03
CA PRO A 100 0.90 28.76 0.05
C PRO A 100 0.82 29.29 1.48
N ALA A 101 1.44 30.45 1.72
CA ALA A 101 1.43 31.08 3.04
C ALA A 101 0.01 31.45 3.50
N SER A 102 -0.27 31.13 4.77
CA SER A 102 -1.42 31.66 5.52
C SER A 102 -1.13 31.48 7.01
N ALA A 103 -1.78 32.26 7.88
CA ALA A 103 -1.59 32.13 9.32
C ALA A 103 -1.90 30.70 9.84
N ARG A 104 -2.87 30.03 9.22
CA ARG A 104 -3.20 28.64 9.56
C ARG A 104 -2.15 27.65 9.04
N ALA A 105 -1.68 27.83 7.80
CA ALA A 105 -0.61 27.00 7.25
C ALA A 105 0.67 27.12 8.08
N ALA A 106 1.06 28.34 8.48
CA ALA A 106 2.23 28.60 9.31
C ALA A 106 2.24 27.78 10.62
N ARG A 107 1.11 27.78 11.35
CA ARG A 107 0.98 26.98 12.57
C ARG A 107 1.08 25.47 12.30
N MET A 108 0.44 25.00 11.23
CA MET A 108 0.41 23.57 10.90
C MET A 108 1.76 23.05 10.42
N VAL A 109 2.48 23.80 9.59
CA VAL A 109 3.83 23.40 9.15
C VAL A 109 4.84 23.49 10.29
N GLY A 110 4.72 24.49 11.18
CA GLY A 110 5.56 24.61 12.36
C GLY A 110 5.41 23.41 13.31
N SER A 111 4.17 23.06 13.67
CA SER A 111 3.90 21.86 14.50
C SER A 111 4.30 20.57 13.77
N ALA A 112 4.09 20.47 12.46
CA ALA A 112 4.51 19.31 11.70
C ALA A 112 6.04 19.15 11.65
N ALA A 113 6.81 20.23 11.53
CA ALA A 113 8.27 20.17 11.57
C ALA A 113 8.76 19.56 12.88
N SER A 114 8.21 19.99 14.02
CA SER A 114 8.58 19.46 15.34
C SER A 114 8.06 18.03 15.57
N GLU A 115 6.80 17.75 15.26
CA GLU A 115 6.16 16.47 15.59
C GLU A 115 6.53 15.33 14.64
N LEU A 116 6.78 15.66 13.36
CA LEU A 116 6.93 14.68 12.29
C LEU A 116 8.38 14.55 11.81
N GLY A 117 9.30 15.33 12.34
CA GLY A 117 10.71 15.28 11.94
C GLY A 117 10.94 15.68 10.49
N ILE A 118 10.15 16.61 9.95
CA ILE A 118 10.24 17.04 8.55
C ILE A 118 10.91 18.41 8.43
N THR A 119 11.76 18.56 7.41
CA THR A 119 12.33 19.86 7.04
C THR A 119 11.36 20.64 6.18
N VAL A 120 11.12 21.90 6.53
CA VAL A 120 10.22 22.84 5.85
C VAL A 120 11.04 24.03 5.37
N HIS A 121 11.09 24.26 4.07
CA HIS A 121 11.74 25.43 3.48
C HIS A 121 10.71 26.55 3.31
N ARG A 122 10.99 27.72 3.87
CA ARG A 122 10.24 28.95 3.64
C ARG A 122 10.78 29.62 2.40
N VAL A 123 9.92 29.87 1.42
CA VAL A 123 10.34 30.41 0.12
C VAL A 123 9.77 31.82 -0.10
N ALA A 124 10.57 32.67 -0.74
CA ALA A 124 10.22 34.07 -1.00
C ALA A 124 9.21 34.24 -2.14
N ALA A 125 9.09 33.24 -3.02
CA ALA A 125 8.16 33.23 -4.14
C ALA A 125 7.53 31.84 -4.33
N LYS A 126 6.36 31.80 -4.99
CA LYS A 126 5.75 30.56 -5.45
C LYS A 126 6.70 29.85 -6.45
N PRO A 127 6.91 28.53 -6.34
CA PRO A 127 7.68 27.77 -7.33
C PRO A 127 7.13 27.96 -8.75
N THR A 128 8.02 28.21 -9.70
CA THR A 128 7.69 28.36 -11.13
C THR A 128 7.46 27.02 -11.82
N ALA A 129 8.01 25.95 -11.25
CA ALA A 129 7.82 24.58 -11.73
C ALA A 129 6.33 24.20 -11.75
N PRO A 130 5.89 23.36 -12.70
CA PRO A 130 4.51 22.91 -12.76
C PRO A 130 4.09 22.19 -11.48
N THR A 131 2.82 22.33 -11.11
CA THR A 131 2.28 21.74 -9.88
C THR A 131 1.00 20.97 -10.14
N VAL A 132 0.79 19.87 -9.41
CA VAL A 132 -0.46 19.11 -9.35
C VAL A 132 -1.17 19.44 -8.03
N ARG A 133 -2.34 20.08 -8.12
CA ARG A 133 -3.14 20.44 -6.92
C ARG A 133 -3.81 19.20 -6.33
N LEU A 134 -3.59 18.98 -5.04
CA LEU A 134 -4.22 17.89 -4.30
C LEU A 134 -5.59 18.29 -3.76
N ARG A 135 -6.42 17.29 -3.48
CA ARG A 135 -7.79 17.44 -2.96
C ARG A 135 -8.07 16.35 -1.94
N PRO A 136 -8.99 16.56 -0.97
CA PRO A 136 -9.45 15.49 -0.11
C PRO A 136 -9.99 14.32 -0.94
N VAL A 137 -9.68 13.09 -0.53
CA VAL A 137 -10.04 11.86 -1.25
C VAL A 137 -10.97 11.00 -0.42
N ARG A 138 -11.95 10.35 -1.07
CA ARG A 138 -12.84 9.36 -0.44
C ARG A 138 -12.36 7.96 -0.79
N ILE A 139 -11.73 7.27 0.15
CA ILE A 139 -11.14 5.95 -0.09
C ILE A 139 -12.12 4.85 0.32
N GLY A 140 -12.46 3.98 -0.62
CA GLY A 140 -13.10 2.70 -0.35
C GLY A 140 -12.04 1.61 -0.24
N LEU A 141 -11.75 1.15 0.97
CA LEU A 141 -10.87 0.00 1.21
C LEU A 141 -11.71 -1.28 1.14
N VAL A 142 -11.45 -2.12 0.16
CA VAL A 142 -12.22 -3.33 -0.07
C VAL A 142 -11.87 -4.39 0.96
N ASP A 143 -12.91 -4.97 1.56
CA ASP A 143 -12.80 -6.05 2.54
C ASP A 143 -13.86 -7.14 2.27
N ILE A 144 -13.74 -8.27 2.95
CA ILE A 144 -14.60 -9.44 2.76
C ILE A 144 -15.13 -9.95 4.10
N TYR A 145 -16.24 -10.70 4.06
CA TYR A 145 -16.72 -11.40 5.24
C TYR A 145 -15.65 -12.35 5.80
N GLY A 146 -15.42 -12.31 7.11
CA GLY A 146 -14.32 -13.01 7.79
C GLY A 146 -12.99 -12.26 7.78
N GLY A 147 -12.92 -11.13 7.08
CA GLY A 147 -11.79 -10.20 7.05
C GLY A 147 -10.69 -10.57 6.06
N SER A 148 -10.14 -9.55 5.42
CA SER A 148 -8.85 -9.58 4.73
C SER A 148 -7.75 -9.16 5.70
N MET A 149 -6.69 -9.97 5.82
CA MET A 149 -5.57 -9.63 6.70
C MET A 149 -4.81 -8.42 6.15
N ALA A 150 -4.63 -8.34 4.83
CA ALA A 150 -3.94 -7.23 4.18
C ALA A 150 -4.75 -5.93 4.25
N SER A 151 -6.08 -5.99 4.13
CA SER A 151 -6.98 -4.86 4.46
C SER A 151 -6.75 -4.40 5.90
N GLY A 152 -6.73 -5.32 6.87
CA GLY A 152 -6.46 -5.02 8.28
C GLY A 152 -5.18 -4.22 8.51
N TRP A 153 -4.06 -4.63 7.91
CA TRP A 153 -2.80 -3.88 7.99
C TRP A 153 -2.87 -2.52 7.30
N THR A 154 -3.59 -2.43 6.18
CA THR A 154 -3.79 -1.16 5.46
C THR A 154 -4.59 -0.17 6.30
N ARG A 155 -5.60 -0.63 7.04
CA ARG A 155 -6.35 0.20 7.99
C ARG A 155 -5.43 0.81 9.02
N TRP A 156 -4.58 -0.01 9.64
CA TRP A 156 -3.60 0.48 10.61
C TRP A 156 -2.66 1.53 9.99
N ILE A 157 -2.13 1.27 8.79
CA ILE A 157 -1.28 2.23 8.05
C ILE A 157 -2.05 3.54 7.80
N PHE A 158 -3.28 3.47 7.27
CA PHE A 158 -4.09 4.65 7.01
C PHE A 158 -4.42 5.44 8.28
N GLU A 159 -4.63 4.78 9.41
CA GLU A 159 -4.79 5.43 10.71
C GLU A 159 -3.50 6.15 11.14
N GLN A 160 -2.33 5.51 11.02
CA GLN A 160 -1.04 6.14 11.36
C GLN A 160 -0.73 7.35 10.48
N PHE A 161 -1.12 7.30 9.21
CA PHE A 161 -0.88 8.36 8.23
C PHE A 161 -2.07 9.31 8.03
N GLU A 162 -3.13 9.16 8.82
CA GLU A 162 -4.30 10.04 8.85
C GLU A 162 -5.09 10.08 7.52
N PHE A 163 -5.08 8.99 6.75
CA PHE A 163 -5.88 8.84 5.53
C PHE A 163 -7.34 8.49 5.86
N PRO A 164 -8.33 9.21 5.31
CA PRO A 164 -9.73 8.86 5.49
C PRO A 164 -10.11 7.65 4.63
N TYR A 165 -10.69 6.61 5.25
CA TYR A 165 -11.16 5.43 4.53
C TYR A 165 -12.51 4.94 5.04
N LYS A 166 -13.22 4.18 4.21
CA LYS A 166 -14.39 3.37 4.57
C LYS A 166 -14.20 1.97 4.04
N LEU A 167 -14.61 0.97 4.82
CA LEU A 167 -14.64 -0.41 4.33
C LEU A 167 -15.76 -0.57 3.31
N VAL A 168 -15.47 -1.31 2.24
CA VAL A 168 -16.42 -1.61 1.16
C VAL A 168 -16.48 -3.11 0.97
N TYR A 169 -17.68 -3.67 1.06
CA TYR A 169 -17.91 -5.11 0.97
C TYR A 169 -18.55 -5.50 -0.38
N PRO A 170 -18.52 -6.80 -0.75
CA PRO A 170 -18.95 -7.25 -2.07
C PRO A 170 -20.35 -6.79 -2.49
N GLN A 171 -21.34 -6.84 -1.59
CA GLN A 171 -22.71 -6.38 -1.90
C GLN A 171 -22.80 -4.91 -2.30
N GLU A 172 -21.96 -4.05 -1.71
CA GLU A 172 -21.91 -2.64 -2.09
C GLU A 172 -21.24 -2.45 -3.44
N LEU A 173 -20.15 -3.19 -3.70
CA LEU A 173 -19.48 -3.18 -5.01
C LEU A 173 -20.44 -3.64 -6.12
N ASP A 174 -21.15 -4.74 -5.90
CA ASP A 174 -22.09 -5.33 -6.86
C ASP A 174 -23.29 -4.41 -7.14
N ARG A 175 -23.72 -3.61 -6.14
CA ARG A 175 -24.81 -2.63 -6.32
C ARG A 175 -24.42 -1.48 -7.24
N GLY A 176 -23.12 -1.19 -7.39
CA GLY A 176 -22.63 -0.10 -8.21
C GLY A 176 -22.88 1.30 -7.61
N GLY A 177 -22.90 2.33 -8.46
CA GLY A 177 -23.00 3.73 -8.01
C GLY A 177 -21.76 4.21 -7.23
N LEU A 178 -20.63 3.52 -7.41
CA LEU A 178 -19.43 3.65 -6.58
C LEU A 178 -18.81 5.05 -6.66
N ARG A 179 -18.88 5.70 -7.82
CA ARG A 179 -18.26 7.01 -8.04
C ARG A 179 -18.91 8.15 -7.27
N GLY A 180 -20.20 8.00 -6.97
CA GLY A 180 -20.92 8.92 -6.08
C GLY A 180 -20.41 8.86 -4.63
N LYS A 181 -19.72 7.77 -4.23
CA LYS A 181 -19.28 7.52 -2.85
C LYS A 181 -17.78 7.58 -2.65
N TYR A 182 -17.02 7.14 -3.65
CA TYR A 182 -15.58 6.94 -3.58
C TYR A 182 -14.86 7.62 -4.74
N ASP A 183 -13.63 8.01 -4.47
CA ASP A 183 -12.64 8.47 -5.45
C ASP A 183 -11.62 7.40 -5.76
N VAL A 184 -11.34 6.56 -4.76
CA VAL A 184 -10.39 5.46 -4.84
C VAL A 184 -11.07 4.18 -4.36
N LEU A 185 -10.89 3.07 -5.08
CA LEU A 185 -11.17 1.72 -4.59
C LEU A 185 -9.85 0.97 -4.46
N LEU A 186 -9.54 0.48 -3.26
CA LEU A 186 -8.30 -0.22 -2.95
C LEU A 186 -8.56 -1.70 -2.66
N PHE A 187 -8.00 -2.56 -3.50
CA PHE A 187 -8.06 -4.01 -3.41
C PHE A 187 -6.72 -4.55 -2.91
N GLN A 188 -6.75 -5.26 -1.79
CA GLN A 188 -5.57 -5.87 -1.18
C GLN A 188 -5.42 -7.34 -1.55
N THR A 189 -4.19 -7.87 -1.44
CA THR A 189 -3.75 -9.16 -2.02
C THR A 189 -4.71 -10.35 -1.82
N ASP A 190 -5.39 -10.45 -0.68
CA ASP A 190 -6.20 -11.61 -0.29
C ASP A 190 -7.73 -11.41 -0.44
N VAL A 191 -8.21 -10.29 -1.00
CA VAL A 191 -9.65 -10.02 -1.14
C VAL A 191 -10.36 -10.90 -2.18
N PHE A 192 -9.62 -11.40 -3.18
CA PHE A 192 -10.12 -12.39 -4.15
C PHE A 192 -9.92 -13.84 -3.66
N GLY A 193 -9.50 -14.02 -2.41
CA GLY A 193 -9.08 -15.31 -1.87
C GLY A 193 -7.59 -15.59 -2.14
N ARG A 194 -7.11 -16.70 -1.57
CA ARG A 194 -5.73 -17.16 -1.80
C ARG A 194 -5.70 -18.15 -2.94
N GLU A 195 -4.80 -17.95 -3.88
CA GLU A 195 -4.59 -18.86 -5.00
C GLU A 195 -4.34 -20.29 -4.53
N GLY A 196 -4.95 -21.27 -5.22
CA GLY A 196 -4.86 -22.69 -4.88
C GLY A 196 -5.67 -23.11 -3.64
N ARG A 197 -6.34 -22.19 -2.93
CA ARG A 197 -7.21 -22.52 -1.80
C ARG A 197 -8.67 -22.32 -2.17
N ARG A 198 -9.49 -23.35 -1.94
CA ARG A 198 -10.95 -23.22 -2.08
C ARG A 198 -11.46 -22.15 -1.10
N PRO A 199 -12.31 -21.22 -1.56
CA PRO A 199 -12.96 -20.28 -0.66
C PRO A 199 -13.71 -21.04 0.43
N ARG A 200 -13.53 -20.62 1.69
CA ARG A 200 -14.33 -21.18 2.79
C ARG A 200 -15.81 -20.84 2.56
N PRO A 201 -16.76 -21.76 2.80
CA PRO A 201 -18.18 -21.44 2.77
C PRO A 201 -18.48 -20.24 3.69
N GLN A 202 -19.44 -19.41 3.27
CA GLN A 202 -19.94 -18.34 4.13
C GLN A 202 -21.19 -18.85 4.86
N PRO A 203 -21.44 -18.37 6.09
CA PRO A 203 -22.67 -18.68 6.83
C PRO A 203 -23.89 -18.14 6.09
N GLU A 204 -25.06 -18.72 6.36
CA GLU A 204 -26.30 -18.19 5.82
C GLU A 204 -26.64 -16.84 6.47
N ALA A 205 -27.29 -15.95 5.72
CA ALA A 205 -27.61 -14.61 6.22
C ALA A 205 -28.46 -14.64 7.50
N LYS A 206 -29.36 -15.62 7.65
CA LYS A 206 -30.21 -15.77 8.84
C LYS A 206 -29.40 -16.01 10.12
N ASP A 207 -28.23 -16.64 10.01
CA ASP A 207 -27.35 -16.99 11.13
C ASP A 207 -26.43 -15.83 11.54
N ILE A 208 -26.44 -14.74 10.77
CA ILE A 208 -25.61 -13.56 11.01
C ILE A 208 -26.45 -12.40 11.54
N PRO A 209 -26.01 -11.69 12.60
CA PRO A 209 -26.69 -10.49 13.07
C PRO A 209 -26.89 -9.48 11.94
N ALA A 210 -28.05 -8.82 11.91
CA ALA A 210 -28.47 -7.98 10.78
C ALA A 210 -27.42 -6.93 10.36
N ALA A 211 -26.71 -6.35 11.34
CA ALA A 211 -25.66 -5.35 11.11
C ALA A 211 -24.47 -5.86 10.27
N TYR A 212 -24.20 -7.17 10.25
CA TYR A 212 -23.06 -7.75 9.53
C TYR A 212 -23.45 -8.47 8.24
N ARG A 213 -24.75 -8.63 7.96
CA ARG A 213 -25.24 -9.34 6.75
C ARG A 213 -24.79 -8.69 5.45
N THR A 214 -24.58 -7.37 5.45
CA THR A 214 -24.09 -6.60 4.30
C THR A 214 -22.65 -6.93 3.91
N MET A 215 -21.89 -7.57 4.80
CA MET A 215 -20.51 -8.00 4.56
C MET A 215 -20.44 -9.31 3.75
N LEU A 216 -21.52 -10.11 3.75
CA LEU A 216 -21.60 -11.38 3.03
C LEU A 216 -21.50 -11.17 1.51
N GLY A 217 -21.17 -12.24 0.79
CA GLY A 217 -20.91 -12.23 -0.64
C GLY A 217 -19.44 -12.39 -0.97
N ARG A 218 -19.13 -12.52 -2.26
CA ARG A 218 -17.75 -12.65 -2.76
C ARG A 218 -17.56 -11.72 -3.92
N LEU A 219 -16.35 -11.17 -4.05
CA LEU A 219 -15.96 -10.47 -5.26
C LEU A 219 -15.97 -11.47 -6.42
N GLY A 220 -16.61 -11.10 -7.52
CA GLY A 220 -16.81 -11.99 -8.66
C GLY A 220 -16.67 -11.29 -10.00
N ASP A 221 -16.25 -12.07 -11.00
CA ASP A 221 -15.99 -11.56 -12.35
C ASP A 221 -17.29 -11.09 -13.04
N GLU A 222 -18.43 -11.72 -12.75
CA GLU A 222 -19.72 -11.43 -13.40
C GLU A 222 -20.44 -10.19 -12.85
N LYS A 223 -20.33 -9.94 -11.53
CA LYS A 223 -21.09 -8.88 -10.85
C LYS A 223 -20.21 -7.72 -10.41
N THR A 224 -19.09 -8.02 -9.76
CA THR A 224 -18.23 -6.99 -9.15
C THR A 224 -17.40 -6.28 -10.21
N LEU A 225 -16.71 -7.02 -11.08
CA LEU A 225 -15.76 -6.42 -12.03
C LEU A 225 -16.39 -5.44 -13.03
N PRO A 226 -17.59 -5.66 -13.58
CA PRO A 226 -18.25 -4.66 -14.41
C PRO A 226 -18.51 -3.34 -13.67
N GLN A 227 -18.81 -3.39 -12.37
CA GLN A 227 -19.00 -2.17 -11.57
C GLN A 227 -17.67 -1.46 -11.29
N VAL A 228 -16.58 -2.22 -11.09
CA VAL A 228 -15.23 -1.68 -10.92
C VAL A 228 -14.72 -1.04 -12.22
N ALA A 229 -14.96 -1.68 -13.38
CA ALA A 229 -14.65 -1.12 -14.69
C ALA A 229 -15.40 0.19 -14.91
N ARG A 230 -16.73 0.19 -14.67
CA ARG A 230 -17.56 1.40 -14.77
C ARG A 230 -17.09 2.51 -13.82
N PHE A 231 -16.64 2.16 -12.62
CA PHE A 231 -16.07 3.12 -11.69
C PHE A 231 -14.80 3.78 -12.26
N ALA A 232 -13.87 3.00 -12.83
CA ALA A 232 -12.69 3.52 -13.50
C ALA A 232 -13.07 4.40 -14.70
N ASP A 233 -13.98 3.94 -15.57
CA ASP A 233 -14.48 4.68 -16.72
C ASP A 233 -15.04 6.06 -16.34
N GLN A 234 -15.71 6.12 -15.19
CA GLN A 234 -16.28 7.36 -14.65
C GLN A 234 -15.25 8.29 -14.01
N GLY A 235 -13.95 8.01 -14.09
CA GLY A 235 -12.86 8.80 -13.52
C GLY A 235 -12.26 8.19 -12.26
N GLY A 236 -12.65 6.98 -11.89
CA GLY A 236 -12.24 6.28 -10.66
C GLY A 236 -10.80 5.86 -10.67
N THR A 237 -10.21 5.82 -9.48
CA THR A 237 -8.89 5.23 -9.30
C THR A 237 -9.04 3.87 -8.63
N VAL A 238 -8.78 2.81 -9.38
CA VAL A 238 -8.71 1.45 -8.85
C VAL A 238 -7.26 1.16 -8.52
N ILE A 239 -6.98 0.80 -7.27
CA ILE A 239 -5.65 0.41 -6.82
C ILE A 239 -5.71 -1.05 -6.43
N ALA A 240 -4.81 -1.85 -6.98
CA ALA A 240 -4.67 -3.25 -6.62
C ALA A 240 -3.25 -3.51 -6.12
N VAL A 241 -3.14 -4.21 -4.99
CA VAL A 241 -1.86 -4.56 -4.35
C VAL A 241 -1.69 -6.08 -4.33
N GLY A 242 -0.46 -6.54 -4.58
CA GLY A 242 -0.15 -7.97 -4.51
C GLY A 242 -0.92 -8.78 -5.55
N ASN A 243 -1.48 -9.92 -5.14
CA ASN A 243 -2.29 -10.79 -6.01
C ASN A 243 -3.59 -10.13 -6.51
N ALA A 244 -4.07 -9.06 -5.86
CA ALA A 244 -5.25 -8.35 -6.36
C ALA A 244 -5.00 -7.70 -7.72
N THR A 245 -3.73 -7.49 -8.11
CA THR A 245 -3.36 -6.94 -9.43
C THR A 245 -3.82 -7.81 -10.60
N THR A 246 -4.18 -9.07 -10.36
CA THR A 246 -4.87 -9.94 -11.34
C THR A 246 -6.18 -9.33 -11.86
N ILE A 247 -6.74 -8.33 -11.19
CA ILE A 247 -7.87 -7.53 -11.70
C ILE A 247 -7.53 -6.80 -13.01
N GLY A 248 -6.27 -6.42 -13.24
CA GLY A 248 -5.86 -5.63 -14.40
C GLY A 248 -6.26 -6.25 -15.74
N PRO A 249 -5.75 -7.44 -16.09
CA PRO A 249 -6.19 -8.15 -17.30
C PRO A 249 -7.71 -8.36 -17.38
N LYS A 250 -8.37 -8.61 -16.23
CA LYS A 250 -9.83 -8.84 -16.18
C LYS A 250 -10.65 -7.57 -16.46
N LEU A 251 -10.07 -6.39 -16.24
CA LEU A 251 -10.66 -5.11 -16.62
C LEU A 251 -10.33 -4.71 -18.08
N GLY A 252 -9.66 -5.60 -18.82
CA GLY A 252 -9.31 -5.38 -20.23
C GLY A 252 -7.99 -4.62 -20.44
N LEU A 253 -7.16 -4.45 -19.40
CA LEU A 253 -5.84 -3.86 -19.58
C LEU A 253 -4.97 -4.78 -20.44
N ALA A 254 -4.23 -4.20 -21.39
CA ALA A 254 -3.32 -4.92 -22.28
C ALA A 254 -2.00 -5.30 -21.58
N VAL A 255 -2.10 -6.00 -20.45
CA VAL A 255 -0.99 -6.52 -19.65
C VAL A 255 -1.11 -8.04 -19.53
N THR A 256 0.03 -8.73 -19.58
CA THR A 256 0.10 -10.19 -19.43
C THR A 256 0.96 -10.53 -18.23
N ASN A 257 0.52 -11.44 -17.36
CA ASN A 257 1.38 -11.95 -16.30
C ASN A 257 2.57 -12.70 -16.93
N ALA A 258 3.78 -12.22 -16.67
CA ALA A 258 5.03 -12.78 -17.17
C ALA A 258 5.37 -14.13 -16.50
N LEU A 259 4.74 -14.42 -15.36
CA LEU A 259 4.91 -15.62 -14.54
C LEU A 259 3.76 -16.61 -14.76
N SER A 260 3.19 -16.63 -15.96
CA SER A 260 2.16 -17.58 -16.38
C SER A 260 2.44 -18.11 -17.78
N THR A 261 1.80 -19.23 -18.12
CA THR A 261 1.79 -19.79 -19.47
C THR A 261 0.37 -19.88 -20.00
N PRO A 262 0.16 -19.74 -21.32
CA PRO A 262 -1.14 -19.96 -21.92
C PRO A 262 -1.49 -21.45 -21.87
N LYS A 263 -2.67 -21.77 -21.33
CA LYS A 263 -3.27 -23.11 -21.34
C LYS A 263 -4.77 -22.97 -21.63
N ASN A 264 -5.24 -23.61 -22.70
CA ASN A 264 -6.64 -23.54 -23.16
C ASN A 264 -7.17 -22.09 -23.28
N GLY A 265 -6.37 -21.19 -23.86
CA GLY A 265 -6.73 -19.78 -24.04
C GLY A 265 -6.73 -18.93 -22.76
N LYS A 266 -6.35 -19.49 -21.61
CA LYS A 266 -6.22 -18.76 -20.34
C LYS A 266 -4.77 -18.71 -19.86
N GLN A 267 -4.38 -17.62 -19.22
CA GLN A 267 -3.10 -17.55 -18.53
C GLN A 267 -3.18 -18.33 -17.22
N VAL A 268 -2.29 -19.32 -17.06
CA VAL A 268 -2.19 -20.13 -15.85
C VAL A 268 -0.82 -19.87 -15.22
N PRO A 269 -0.75 -19.51 -13.93
CA PRO A 269 0.52 -19.27 -13.25
C PRO A 269 1.49 -20.44 -13.40
N LEU A 270 2.79 -20.13 -13.44
CA LEU A 270 3.84 -21.13 -13.45
C LEU A 270 3.76 -22.00 -12.18
N PRO A 271 4.01 -23.31 -12.28
CA PRO A 271 4.07 -24.17 -11.11
C PRO A 271 5.25 -23.77 -10.21
N SER A 272 5.16 -24.08 -8.92
CA SER A 272 6.20 -23.75 -7.92
C SER A 272 7.57 -24.37 -8.23
N SER A 273 7.62 -25.46 -9.00
CA SER A 273 8.86 -26.05 -9.50
C SER A 273 9.59 -25.18 -10.53
N LYS A 274 8.92 -24.19 -11.13
CA LYS A 274 9.48 -23.23 -12.09
C LYS A 274 9.68 -21.84 -11.51
N PHE A 275 8.77 -21.38 -10.64
CA PHE A 275 8.86 -20.09 -10.00
C PHE A 275 8.28 -20.14 -8.58
N TYR A 276 9.06 -19.77 -7.58
CA TYR A 276 8.62 -19.76 -6.19
C TYR A 276 9.44 -18.79 -5.33
N VAL A 277 8.79 -17.73 -4.86
CA VAL A 277 9.33 -16.67 -4.01
C VAL A 277 8.34 -16.39 -2.87
N PRO A 278 8.31 -17.21 -1.80
CA PRO A 278 7.26 -17.20 -0.77
C PRO A 278 7.51 -16.15 0.33
N GLY A 279 7.82 -14.92 -0.06
CA GLY A 279 8.13 -13.83 0.88
C GLY A 279 9.62 -13.56 0.90
N SER A 280 10.03 -12.54 0.17
CA SER A 280 11.43 -12.14 0.05
C SER A 280 11.53 -10.66 -0.26
N ILE A 281 12.70 -10.09 0.04
CA ILE A 281 13.05 -8.73 -0.32
C ILE A 281 13.78 -8.78 -1.66
N LEU A 282 13.23 -8.11 -2.66
CA LEU A 282 13.80 -8.03 -4.00
C LEU A 282 14.16 -6.59 -4.34
N SER A 283 15.28 -6.39 -5.03
CA SER A 283 15.66 -5.12 -5.63
C SER A 283 14.81 -4.86 -6.87
N ALA A 284 14.26 -3.66 -6.99
CA ALA A 284 13.53 -3.17 -8.15
C ALA A 284 14.01 -1.78 -8.56
N SER A 285 13.84 -1.42 -9.82
CA SER A 285 14.03 -0.08 -10.33
C SER A 285 12.70 0.67 -10.39
N PHE A 286 12.75 1.98 -10.25
CA PHE A 286 11.59 2.88 -10.28
C PHE A 286 11.88 4.09 -11.16
N ASP A 287 10.84 4.68 -11.75
CA ASP A 287 10.90 6.00 -12.37
C ASP A 287 10.55 7.09 -11.34
N PRO A 288 11.53 7.77 -10.71
CA PRO A 288 11.26 8.78 -9.70
C PRO A 288 10.60 10.06 -10.26
N ASN A 289 10.51 10.21 -11.58
CA ASN A 289 9.80 11.32 -12.22
C ASN A 289 8.32 11.02 -12.42
N HIS A 290 7.90 9.76 -12.25
CA HIS A 290 6.50 9.38 -12.32
C HIS A 290 5.81 9.67 -10.98
N PRO A 291 4.62 10.31 -10.95
CA PRO A 291 3.95 10.68 -9.70
C PRO A 291 3.69 9.53 -8.73
N LEU A 292 3.46 8.30 -9.22
CA LEU A 292 3.32 7.12 -8.37
C LEU A 292 4.60 6.77 -7.59
N ALA A 293 5.77 7.13 -8.11
CA ALA A 293 7.08 6.86 -7.52
C ALA A 293 7.79 8.12 -6.98
N TYR A 294 7.08 9.24 -6.82
CA TYR A 294 7.63 10.39 -6.11
C TYR A 294 8.13 9.98 -4.72
N GLY A 295 9.34 10.43 -4.38
CA GLY A 295 10.04 10.08 -3.15
C GLY A 295 10.66 8.67 -3.12
N MET A 296 10.49 7.85 -4.16
CA MET A 296 11.24 6.60 -4.31
C MET A 296 12.63 6.88 -4.88
N PRO A 297 13.67 6.15 -4.45
CA PRO A 297 14.93 6.13 -5.18
C PRO A 297 14.76 5.43 -6.54
N ALA A 298 15.67 5.68 -7.48
CA ALA A 298 15.68 5.00 -8.79
C ALA A 298 15.87 3.47 -8.68
N THR A 299 16.50 3.02 -7.59
CA THR A 299 16.60 1.60 -7.21
C THR A 299 16.27 1.47 -5.73
N GLY A 300 15.39 0.53 -5.39
CA GLY A 300 15.01 0.27 -4.00
C GLY A 300 14.48 -1.14 -3.82
N ASP A 301 14.16 -1.48 -2.58
CA ASP A 301 13.76 -2.83 -2.20
C ASP A 301 12.25 -2.95 -2.01
N VAL A 302 11.68 -4.06 -2.46
CA VAL A 302 10.26 -4.39 -2.36
C VAL A 302 10.05 -5.74 -1.68
N PHE A 303 8.97 -5.87 -0.90
CA PHE A 303 8.53 -7.18 -0.42
C PHE A 303 7.73 -7.88 -1.52
N TYR A 304 8.14 -9.09 -1.87
CA TYR A 304 7.54 -9.89 -2.93
C TYR A 304 7.05 -11.24 -2.38
N TYR A 305 5.82 -11.63 -2.75
CA TYR A 305 5.17 -12.82 -2.21
C TYR A 305 4.43 -13.63 -3.29
N ASN A 306 5.16 -14.28 -4.19
CA ASN A 306 4.59 -15.05 -5.33
C ASN A 306 3.59 -14.25 -6.19
N ASN A 307 3.70 -12.91 -6.20
CA ASN A 307 2.73 -12.06 -6.86
C ASN A 307 2.96 -12.01 -8.39
N PRO A 308 1.97 -11.60 -9.20
CA PRO A 308 2.18 -11.37 -10.62
C PRO A 308 3.34 -10.39 -10.90
N SER A 309 3.90 -10.48 -12.10
CA SER A 309 4.71 -9.42 -12.69
C SER A 309 4.35 -9.29 -14.17
N TYR A 310 4.38 -8.10 -14.75
CA TYR A 310 3.66 -7.86 -16.00
C TYR A 310 4.56 -7.57 -17.19
N ARG A 311 4.19 -8.11 -18.35
CA ARG A 311 4.57 -7.56 -19.66
C ARG A 311 3.44 -6.66 -20.15
N LEU A 312 3.78 -5.45 -20.56
CA LEU A 312 2.84 -4.48 -21.13
C LEU A 312 2.81 -4.64 -22.65
N ALA A 313 1.66 -4.42 -23.27
CA ALA A 313 1.57 -4.33 -24.72
C ALA A 313 2.44 -3.18 -25.25
N VAL A 314 3.22 -3.47 -26.30
CA VAL A 314 4.12 -2.50 -26.91
C VAL A 314 3.30 -1.41 -27.61
N GLY A 315 3.68 -0.14 -27.39
CA GLY A 315 3.04 1.00 -28.05
C GLY A 315 1.70 1.44 -27.46
N ASP A 316 1.18 0.75 -26.44
CA ASP A 316 -0.04 1.18 -25.75
C ASP A 316 0.25 2.37 -24.82
N ALA A 317 -0.07 3.57 -25.30
CA ALA A 317 0.15 4.81 -24.57
C ALA A 317 -0.72 4.95 -23.30
N SER A 318 -1.72 4.07 -23.11
CA SER A 318 -2.52 4.01 -21.89
C SER A 318 -1.78 3.34 -20.73
N LEU A 319 -0.71 2.58 -21.01
CA LEU A 319 0.06 1.83 -20.03
C LEU A 319 1.44 2.45 -19.81
N ARG A 320 1.85 2.56 -18.54
CA ARG A 320 3.20 3.00 -18.16
C ARG A 320 3.76 2.10 -17.07
N SER A 321 4.97 1.58 -17.30
CA SER A 321 5.74 0.93 -16.25
C SER A 321 6.34 2.00 -15.35
N VAL A 322 6.09 1.90 -14.04
CA VAL A 322 6.61 2.84 -13.04
C VAL A 322 7.68 2.18 -12.17
N GLY A 323 7.65 0.85 -12.07
CA GLY A 323 8.67 0.07 -11.41
C GLY A 323 8.80 -1.30 -12.05
N TRP A 324 10.03 -1.80 -12.15
CA TRP A 324 10.37 -3.01 -12.91
C TRP A 324 11.60 -3.71 -12.33
N PHE A 325 11.78 -4.98 -12.68
CA PHE A 325 12.97 -5.75 -12.32
C PHE A 325 13.99 -5.72 -13.46
N THR A 326 15.23 -5.35 -13.16
CA THR A 326 16.32 -5.20 -14.14
C THR A 326 17.36 -6.33 -14.07
N SER A 327 17.49 -6.97 -12.92
CA SER A 327 18.50 -8.00 -12.64
C SER A 327 17.98 -9.43 -12.93
N ASP A 328 18.88 -10.33 -13.29
CA ASP A 328 18.63 -11.79 -13.27
C ASP A 328 18.59 -12.36 -11.84
N ASP A 329 19.19 -11.65 -10.89
CA ASP A 329 19.26 -11.97 -9.46
C ASP A 329 18.78 -10.76 -8.63
N PRO A 330 17.47 -10.47 -8.60
CA PRO A 330 16.93 -9.37 -7.80
C PRO A 330 16.90 -9.67 -6.29
N LEU A 331 17.17 -10.90 -5.83
CA LEU A 331 17.08 -11.27 -4.42
C LEU A 331 18.07 -10.46 -3.55
N ARG A 332 17.54 -9.81 -2.53
CA ARG A 332 18.33 -9.17 -1.46
C ARG A 332 18.31 -9.99 -0.18
N SER A 333 17.16 -10.57 0.15
CA SER A 333 16.99 -11.37 1.36
C SER A 333 15.81 -12.33 1.23
N GLY A 334 15.96 -13.56 1.72
CA GLY A 334 14.94 -14.61 1.67
C GLY A 334 15.27 -15.72 0.66
N TRP A 335 14.25 -16.20 -0.06
CA TRP A 335 14.34 -17.32 -1.00
C TRP A 335 13.66 -16.96 -2.32
N ALA A 336 14.38 -17.08 -3.44
CA ALA A 336 13.81 -16.79 -4.74
C ALA A 336 14.20 -17.81 -5.82
N TRP A 337 13.36 -18.84 -5.97
CA TRP A 337 13.49 -19.83 -7.04
C TRP A 337 12.90 -19.32 -8.35
N GLY A 338 13.68 -19.38 -9.44
CA GLY A 338 13.24 -18.93 -10.76
C GLY A 338 13.22 -17.41 -10.96
N GLN A 339 13.83 -16.64 -10.05
CA GLN A 339 13.78 -15.17 -10.02
C GLN A 339 14.21 -14.45 -11.31
N LYS A 340 15.10 -15.06 -12.12
CA LYS A 340 15.49 -14.53 -13.44
C LYS A 340 14.31 -14.28 -14.39
N LEU A 341 13.18 -14.97 -14.18
CA LEU A 341 11.95 -14.76 -14.95
C LEU A 341 11.31 -13.38 -14.71
N LEU A 342 11.71 -12.68 -13.64
CA LEU A 342 11.27 -11.32 -13.35
C LEU A 342 11.99 -10.29 -14.22
N LYS A 343 13.17 -10.59 -14.76
CA LYS A 343 13.95 -9.60 -15.51
C LYS A 343 13.17 -9.04 -16.70
N GLY A 344 13.15 -7.72 -16.81
CA GLY A 344 12.42 -6.98 -17.85
C GLY A 344 10.89 -6.94 -17.64
N THR A 345 10.39 -7.39 -16.49
CA THR A 345 8.96 -7.35 -16.18
C THR A 345 8.62 -6.18 -15.27
N SER A 346 7.41 -5.64 -15.44
CA SER A 346 6.90 -4.50 -14.68
C SER A 346 6.22 -4.96 -13.40
N ALA A 347 6.71 -4.45 -12.28
CA ALA A 347 6.15 -4.67 -10.95
C ALA A 347 5.08 -3.63 -10.59
N ILE A 348 5.20 -2.41 -11.14
CA ILE A 348 4.25 -1.32 -10.90
C ILE A 348 3.81 -0.76 -12.24
N VAL A 349 2.49 -0.68 -12.44
CA VAL A 349 1.88 -0.20 -13.69
C VAL A 349 0.86 0.90 -13.38
N ASP A 350 0.99 2.03 -14.07
CA ASP A 350 -0.08 3.01 -14.25
C ASP A 350 -0.81 2.70 -15.55
N ALA A 351 -2.09 2.37 -15.47
CA ALA A 351 -2.95 2.18 -16.63
C ALA A 351 -4.09 3.19 -16.64
N LYS A 352 -4.28 3.90 -17.74
CA LYS A 352 -5.51 4.68 -17.98
C LYS A 352 -6.64 3.72 -18.34
N HIS A 353 -7.80 3.92 -17.74
CA HIS A 353 -9.01 3.15 -18.02
C HIS A 353 -10.21 4.11 -18.04
N GLY A 354 -10.78 4.30 -19.23
CA GLY A 354 -11.72 5.38 -19.53
C GLY A 354 -11.20 6.75 -19.07
N ARG A 355 -11.95 7.43 -18.20
CA ARG A 355 -11.53 8.74 -17.63
C ARG A 355 -10.66 8.61 -16.38
N GLY A 356 -10.50 7.40 -15.85
CA GLY A 356 -9.82 7.12 -14.60
C GLY A 356 -8.52 6.36 -14.78
N HIS A 357 -8.12 5.69 -13.71
CA HIS A 357 -6.89 4.92 -13.66
C HIS A 357 -7.08 3.57 -12.96
N VAL A 358 -6.31 2.58 -13.39
CA VAL A 358 -6.10 1.31 -12.69
C VAL A 358 -4.60 1.19 -12.40
N TYR A 359 -4.23 1.19 -11.12
CA TYR A 359 -2.87 1.05 -10.65
C TYR A 359 -2.62 -0.37 -10.17
N LEU A 360 -1.63 -1.03 -10.76
CA LEU A 360 -1.20 -2.37 -10.37
C LEU A 360 0.09 -2.25 -9.56
N LEU A 361 0.01 -2.41 -8.24
CA LEU A 361 1.16 -2.45 -7.33
C LEU A 361 1.44 -3.92 -7.00
N ALA A 362 2.13 -4.63 -7.89
CA ALA A 362 2.24 -6.09 -7.78
C ALA A 362 3.07 -6.58 -6.59
N PRO A 363 4.14 -5.89 -6.14
CA PRO A 363 4.75 -6.18 -4.85
C PRO A 363 3.79 -5.90 -3.67
N GLU A 364 4.02 -6.53 -2.53
CA GLU A 364 3.24 -6.26 -1.31
C GLU A 364 3.72 -4.94 -0.68
N VAL A 365 3.33 -3.81 -1.27
CA VAL A 365 3.78 -2.46 -0.85
C VAL A 365 3.33 -2.08 0.57
N THR A 366 2.41 -2.83 1.17
CA THR A 366 1.92 -2.63 2.55
C THR A 366 2.08 -3.87 3.42
N GLN A 367 2.96 -4.82 3.05
CA GLN A 367 3.09 -6.11 3.73
C GLN A 367 3.18 -5.94 5.24
N ARG A 368 2.13 -6.37 5.96
CA ARG A 368 2.07 -6.37 7.43
C ARG A 368 2.50 -5.06 8.11
N ALA A 369 2.34 -3.93 7.40
CA ALA A 369 2.89 -2.65 7.81
C ALA A 369 4.41 -2.62 8.10
N GLN A 370 5.18 -3.53 7.50
CA GLN A 370 6.64 -3.63 7.63
C GLN A 370 7.39 -2.92 6.50
N SER A 371 6.80 -2.87 5.29
CA SER A 371 7.43 -2.29 4.09
C SER A 371 7.35 -0.76 4.07
N TYR A 372 7.86 -0.10 5.10
CA TYR A 372 7.71 1.34 5.28
C TYR A 372 8.22 2.14 4.08
N SER A 373 9.35 1.74 3.46
CA SER A 373 9.91 2.41 2.29
C SER A 373 8.95 2.47 1.09
N THR A 374 8.08 1.48 0.91
CA THR A 374 7.20 1.37 -0.25
C THR A 374 5.77 1.88 0.02
N PHE A 375 5.43 2.27 1.25
CA PHE A 375 4.11 2.86 1.55
C PHE A 375 3.79 4.07 0.66
N LYS A 376 4.81 4.87 0.32
CA LYS A 376 4.64 6.03 -0.57
C LYS A 376 4.09 5.66 -1.94
N LEU A 377 4.37 4.46 -2.46
CA LEU A 377 3.77 4.00 -3.71
C LEU A 377 2.24 3.92 -3.59
N LEU A 378 1.74 3.41 -2.45
CA LEU A 378 0.31 3.39 -2.16
C LEU A 378 -0.24 4.79 -1.92
N PHE A 379 0.44 5.61 -1.11
CA PHE A 379 -0.03 6.96 -0.78
C PHE A 379 -0.07 7.87 -2.02
N ASN A 380 0.95 7.78 -2.88
CA ASN A 380 0.98 8.45 -4.16
C ASN A 380 -0.18 8.00 -5.04
N SER A 381 -0.43 6.69 -5.12
CA SER A 381 -1.56 6.11 -5.86
C SER A 381 -2.92 6.64 -5.38
N VAL A 382 -3.09 6.78 -4.08
CA VAL A 382 -4.32 7.32 -3.47
C VAL A 382 -4.55 8.79 -3.81
N LEU A 383 -3.51 9.61 -3.83
CA LEU A 383 -3.61 11.06 -4.02
C LEU A 383 -3.53 11.49 -5.49
N TYR A 384 -2.71 10.83 -6.30
CA TYR A 384 -2.45 11.21 -7.68
C TYR A 384 -3.65 11.01 -8.59
N GLY A 385 -4.30 9.84 -8.56
CA GLY A 385 -5.41 9.52 -9.45
C GLY A 385 -6.58 10.52 -9.36
N PRO A 386 -7.05 10.89 -8.17
CA PRO A 386 -8.05 11.95 -8.01
C PRO A 386 -7.57 13.34 -8.47
N ALA A 387 -6.29 13.65 -8.32
CA ALA A 387 -5.71 14.93 -8.73
C ALA A 387 -5.52 15.04 -10.25
N SER A 388 -5.13 13.96 -10.93
CA SER A 388 -4.91 13.93 -12.39
C SER A 388 -6.22 13.94 -13.19
N THR A 389 -7.26 13.28 -12.67
CA THR A 389 -8.57 13.16 -13.33
C THR A 389 -9.41 14.43 -13.22
N SER A 390 -9.22 15.20 -12.14
CA SER A 390 -9.96 16.44 -11.90
C SER A 390 -9.28 17.70 -12.46
N ALA A 391 -8.14 17.54 -13.13
CA ALA A 391 -7.41 18.60 -13.83
C ALA A 391 -7.82 18.71 -15.32
N ARG A 392 -8.82 17.94 -15.76
CA ARG A 392 -9.38 17.94 -17.12
C ARG A 392 -10.80 18.45 -17.13
#